data_AF-A0A661VEE0-F1
#
_entry.id   AF-A0A661VEE0-F1
#
_cell.length_a   1.000
_cell.length_b   1.000
_cell.length_c   1.000
_cell.angle_alpha   90.00
_cell.angle_beta   90.00
_cell.angle_gamma   90.00
#
_symmetry.space_group_name_H-M   'P 1'
#
loop_
_entity.id
_entity.type
_entity.pdbx_description
1 polymer ?
#
loop_
_entity_poly.entity_id
_entity_poly.type
_entity_poly.pdbx_seq_one_letter_code
_entity_poly.pdbx_strand_id
1 'polypeptide(L)'
;MFVMENASPGITISPLMGMGGYRTNQIFLDDVKVPGENLIGEENRGYAYYLEDKPFYLHKEQGAEVGAVRRAFEDLVQYARSTRRDGRLLSRSPMARQKLAEMATNIRAMRTLSYRMAWMETRGLDLSHIASIARVFNVESWLKFNSVAMQLLGLSGQLRRGADNVPLGGAMGWHYEFDAI
;
A
#
# COMPACT_ATOMS: atom_id res chain seq x y z
N MET A 1 0.96 -27.32 -1.94
CA MET A 1 0.45 -26.19 -1.12
C MET A 1 -0.64 -26.76 -0.25
N PHE A 2 -0.76 -26.37 1.01
CA PHE A 2 -1.76 -26.96 1.91
C PHE A 2 -2.72 -25.90 2.44
N VAL A 3 -3.99 -26.28 2.66
CA VAL A 3 -4.94 -25.52 3.47
C VAL A 3 -4.99 -26.11 4.87
N MET A 4 -5.00 -25.27 5.89
CA MET A 4 -5.02 -25.69 7.29
C MET A 4 -5.90 -24.77 8.10
N GLU A 5 -6.46 -25.29 9.20
CA GLU A 5 -7.16 -24.47 10.16
C GLU A 5 -6.16 -23.80 11.10
N ASN A 6 -6.37 -22.53 11.43
CA ASN A 6 -5.47 -21.80 12.35
C ASN A 6 -5.40 -22.43 13.75
N ALA A 7 -6.41 -23.23 14.13
CA ALA A 7 -6.49 -23.92 15.40
C ALA A 7 -5.89 -25.35 15.38
N SER A 8 -5.31 -25.78 14.26
CA SER A 8 -4.72 -27.12 14.17
C SER A 8 -3.62 -27.31 15.22
N PRO A 9 -3.55 -28.49 15.89
CA PRO A 9 -2.51 -28.78 16.86
C PRO A 9 -1.10 -28.56 16.27
N GLY A 10 -0.21 -27.94 17.06
CA GLY A 10 1.14 -27.59 16.63
C GLY A 10 1.27 -26.21 15.97
N ILE A 11 0.16 -25.51 15.68
CA ILE A 11 0.20 -24.13 15.19
C ILE A 11 0.20 -23.15 16.36
N THR A 12 1.18 -22.25 16.41
CA THR A 12 1.20 -21.12 17.35
C THR A 12 1.25 -19.81 16.57
N ILE A 13 0.32 -18.89 16.86
CA ILE A 13 0.24 -17.58 16.21
C ILE A 13 0.56 -16.50 17.24
N SER A 14 1.67 -15.81 17.06
CA SER A 14 2.13 -14.74 17.94
C SER A 14 1.95 -13.37 17.27
N PRO A 15 1.28 -12.40 17.92
CA PRO A 15 1.12 -11.07 17.36
C PRO A 15 2.45 -10.31 17.30
N LEU A 16 2.67 -9.60 16.21
CA LEU A 16 3.75 -8.63 16.03
C LEU A 16 3.13 -7.27 15.71
N MET A 17 3.54 -6.24 16.43
CA MET A 17 3.05 -4.88 16.21
C MET A 17 4.05 -4.11 15.34
N GLY A 18 3.60 -3.66 14.18
CA GLY A 18 4.37 -2.79 13.30
C GLY A 18 4.44 -1.34 13.84
N MET A 19 5.34 -0.54 13.26
CA MET A 19 5.60 0.84 13.72
C MET A 19 4.35 1.73 13.70
N GLY A 20 3.52 1.59 12.66
CA GLY A 20 2.23 2.31 12.56
C GLY A 20 1.10 1.73 13.43
N GLY A 21 1.41 0.84 14.38
CA GLY A 21 0.42 0.22 15.27
C GLY A 21 -0.47 -0.84 14.62
N TYR A 22 -0.15 -1.28 13.40
CA TYR A 22 -0.85 -2.38 12.75
C TYR A 22 -0.34 -3.72 13.28
N ARG A 23 -1.22 -4.72 13.30
CA ARG A 23 -0.86 -6.08 13.73
C ARG A 23 -0.52 -6.92 12.52
N THR A 24 0.67 -7.49 12.51
CA THR A 24 1.00 -8.69 11.74
C THR A 24 1.15 -9.87 12.71
N ASN A 25 1.35 -11.09 12.21
CA ASN A 25 1.56 -12.25 13.07
C ASN A 25 2.76 -13.06 12.58
N GLN A 26 3.49 -13.62 13.53
CA GLN A 26 4.41 -14.72 13.29
C GLN A 26 3.67 -16.03 13.50
N ILE A 27 3.87 -16.99 12.60
CA ILE A 27 3.24 -18.31 12.68
C ILE A 27 4.35 -19.34 12.84
N PHE A 28 4.25 -20.15 13.90
CA PHE A 28 5.11 -21.29 14.16
C PHE A 28 4.34 -22.58 13.87
N LEU A 29 4.97 -23.51 13.17
CA LEU A 29 4.44 -24.82 12.83
C LEU A 29 5.35 -25.88 13.46
N ASP A 30 4.89 -26.52 14.53
CA ASP A 30 5.61 -27.57 15.25
C ASP A 30 4.88 -28.91 15.14
N ASP A 31 5.48 -29.85 14.40
CA ASP A 31 4.94 -31.17 14.05
C ASP A 31 3.44 -31.20 13.65
N VAL A 32 2.99 -30.16 12.93
CA VAL A 32 1.60 -30.02 12.47
C VAL A 32 1.25 -31.16 11.52
N LYS A 33 0.22 -31.94 11.85
CA LYS A 33 -0.30 -33.01 10.99
C LYS A 33 -1.38 -32.45 10.08
N VAL A 34 -1.22 -32.66 8.77
CA VAL A 34 -2.15 -32.18 7.74
C VAL A 34 -2.69 -33.37 6.95
N PRO A 35 -4.02 -33.54 6.85
CA PRO A 35 -4.61 -34.56 5.99
C PRO A 35 -4.20 -34.41 4.52
N GLY A 36 -4.00 -35.52 3.81
CA GLY A 36 -3.62 -35.48 2.39
C GLY A 36 -4.67 -34.80 1.50
N GLU A 37 -5.95 -34.86 1.88
CA GLU A 37 -7.07 -34.18 1.20
C GLU A 37 -6.96 -32.64 1.24
N ASN A 38 -6.16 -32.08 2.15
CA ASN A 38 -5.91 -30.65 2.25
C ASN A 38 -4.79 -30.17 1.31
N LEU A 39 -4.19 -31.07 0.51
CA LEU A 39 -3.26 -30.70 -0.53
C LEU A 39 -4.01 -29.97 -1.65
N ILE A 40 -3.64 -28.72 -1.89
CA ILE A 40 -4.11 -27.96 -3.04
C ILE A 40 -3.23 -28.30 -4.25
N GLY A 41 -3.87 -28.91 -5.25
CA GLY A 41 -3.25 -29.32 -6.49
C GLY A 41 -2.31 -30.52 -6.31
N GLU A 42 -1.22 -30.54 -7.07
CA GLU A 42 -0.25 -31.62 -7.06
C GLU A 42 0.87 -31.38 -6.03
N GLU A 43 1.45 -32.48 -5.56
CA GLU A 43 2.63 -32.45 -4.69
C GLU A 43 3.80 -31.73 -5.38
N ASN A 44 4.55 -30.93 -4.61
CA ASN A 44 5.70 -30.15 -5.09
C ASN A 44 5.41 -29.07 -6.16
N ARG A 45 4.13 -28.76 -6.44
CA ARG A 45 3.73 -27.73 -7.42
C ARG A 45 3.33 -26.38 -6.81
N GLY A 46 3.43 -26.24 -5.48
CA GLY A 46 2.99 -25.03 -4.76
C GLY A 46 3.61 -23.72 -5.26
N TYR A 47 4.90 -23.72 -5.60
CA TYR A 47 5.56 -22.52 -6.13
C TYR A 47 5.07 -22.15 -7.53
N ALA A 48 4.76 -23.13 -8.38
CA ALA A 48 4.21 -22.88 -9.71
C ALA A 48 2.83 -22.21 -9.60
N TYR A 49 1.94 -22.75 -8.77
CA TYR A 49 0.63 -22.15 -8.53
C TYR A 49 0.73 -20.73 -7.97
N TYR A 50 1.68 -20.48 -7.07
CA TYR A 50 1.94 -19.13 -6.57
C TYR A 50 2.34 -18.17 -7.69
N LEU A 51 3.25 -18.58 -8.58
CA LEU A 51 3.69 -17.74 -9.70
C LEU A 51 2.58 -17.50 -10.73
N GLU A 52 1.72 -18.48 -10.97
CA GLU A 52 0.58 -18.37 -11.88
C GLU A 52 -0.48 -17.37 -11.38
N ASP A 53 -0.77 -17.38 -10.07
CA ASP A 53 -1.78 -16.48 -9.46
C ASP A 53 -1.22 -15.07 -9.13
N LYS A 54 0.08 -14.95 -8.89
CA LYS A 54 0.72 -13.70 -8.45
C LYS A 54 0.38 -12.46 -9.30
N PRO A 55 0.39 -12.50 -10.64
CA PRO A 55 0.05 -11.33 -11.46
C PRO A 55 -1.39 -10.83 -11.22
N PHE A 56 -2.32 -11.75 -10.99
CA PHE A 56 -3.72 -11.45 -10.71
C PHE A 56 -3.89 -10.82 -9.32
N TYR A 57 -3.21 -11.37 -8.31
CA TYR A 57 -3.14 -10.76 -6.98
C TYR A 57 -2.57 -9.33 -7.04
N LEU A 58 -1.46 -9.13 -7.75
CA LEU A 58 -0.82 -7.82 -7.90
C LEU A 58 -1.75 -6.79 -8.58
N HIS A 59 -2.50 -7.20 -9.60
CA HIS A 59 -3.48 -6.32 -10.23
C HIS A 59 -4.51 -5.81 -9.17
N LYS A 60 -5.11 -6.73 -8.41
CA LYS A 60 -6.14 -6.36 -7.42
C LYS A 60 -5.60 -5.44 -6.33
N GLU A 61 -4.42 -5.73 -5.79
CA GLU A 61 -3.76 -4.91 -4.77
C GLU A 61 -3.54 -3.48 -5.29
N GLN A 62 -3.03 -3.35 -6.52
CA GLN A 62 -2.74 -2.04 -7.12
C GLN A 62 -3.99 -1.20 -7.38
N GLY A 63 -5.12 -1.83 -7.73
CA GLY A 63 -6.39 -1.13 -7.87
C GLY A 63 -6.82 -0.43 -6.57
N ALA A 64 -6.66 -1.11 -5.43
CA ALA A 64 -6.96 -0.56 -4.12
C ALA A 64 -5.98 0.56 -3.73
N GLU A 65 -4.69 0.35 -3.99
CA GLU A 65 -3.60 1.27 -3.67
C GLU A 65 -3.78 2.63 -4.38
N VAL A 66 -4.11 2.62 -5.68
CA VAL A 66 -4.44 3.86 -6.45
C VAL A 66 -5.55 4.66 -5.79
N GLY A 67 -6.59 3.97 -5.28
CA GLY A 67 -7.70 4.60 -4.59
C GLY A 67 -7.27 5.29 -3.29
N ALA A 68 -6.47 4.60 -2.48
CA ALA A 68 -5.90 5.13 -1.25
C ALA A 68 -5.02 6.37 -1.54
N VAL A 69 -4.14 6.28 -2.53
CA VAL A 69 -3.24 7.39 -2.88
C VAL A 69 -3.99 8.61 -3.35
N ARG A 70 -4.98 8.43 -4.22
CA ARG A 70 -5.80 9.54 -4.70
C ARG A 70 -6.49 10.25 -3.55
N ARG A 71 -7.08 9.51 -2.60
CA ARG A 71 -7.77 10.10 -1.46
C ARG A 71 -6.81 10.89 -0.57
N ALA A 72 -5.68 10.28 -0.21
CA ALA A 72 -4.66 10.95 0.59
C ALA A 72 -4.14 12.23 -0.10
N PHE A 73 -3.96 12.19 -1.43
CA PHE A 73 -3.57 13.36 -2.21
C PHE A 73 -4.62 14.48 -2.18
N GLU A 74 -5.90 14.16 -2.32
CA GLU A 74 -6.99 15.13 -2.23
C GLU A 74 -7.00 15.83 -0.86
N ASP A 75 -6.83 15.06 0.22
CA ASP A 75 -6.75 15.59 1.59
C ASP A 75 -5.51 16.51 1.75
N LEU A 76 -4.35 16.12 1.19
CA LEU A 76 -3.12 16.92 1.21
C LEU A 76 -3.26 18.23 0.41
N VAL A 77 -3.91 18.19 -0.75
CA VAL A 77 -4.19 19.39 -1.56
C VAL A 77 -5.10 20.34 -0.81
N GLN A 78 -6.13 19.82 -0.13
CA GLN A 78 -7.01 20.65 0.68
C GLN A 78 -6.26 21.29 1.84
N TYR A 79 -5.41 20.52 2.54
CA TYR A 79 -4.53 21.06 3.58
C TYR A 79 -3.63 22.17 3.04
N ALA A 80 -3.03 22.00 1.86
CA ALA A 80 -2.20 23.03 1.26
C ALA A 80 -3.00 24.31 0.89
N ARG A 81 -4.30 24.19 0.63
CA ARG A 81 -5.19 25.31 0.31
C ARG A 81 -5.71 26.06 1.54
N SER A 82 -5.78 25.41 2.70
CA SER A 82 -6.26 26.03 3.95
C SER A 82 -5.13 26.51 4.86
N THR A 83 -3.94 25.90 4.77
CA THR A 83 -2.85 26.15 5.71
C THR A 83 -1.91 27.26 5.24
N ARG A 84 -1.59 28.19 6.15
CA ARG A 84 -0.60 29.24 5.94
C ARG A 84 0.71 28.93 6.68
N ARG A 85 1.83 29.23 6.03
CA ARG A 85 3.17 29.27 6.64
C ARG A 85 3.82 30.57 6.19
N ASP A 86 4.41 31.31 7.12
CA ASP A 86 5.02 32.63 6.87
C ASP A 86 4.07 33.60 6.16
N GLY A 87 2.81 33.64 6.62
CA GLY A 87 1.77 34.53 6.09
C GLY A 87 1.17 34.11 4.73
N ARG A 88 1.73 33.11 4.03
CA ARG A 88 1.29 32.67 2.70
C ARG A 88 0.70 31.27 2.74
N LEU A 89 -0.33 31.01 1.93
CA LEU A 89 -0.87 29.67 1.76
C LEU A 89 0.18 28.72 1.17
N LEU A 90 0.25 27.49 1.66
CA LEU A 90 1.17 26.47 1.13
C LEU A 90 0.93 26.22 -0.37
N SER A 91 -0.33 26.23 -0.80
CA SER A 91 -0.74 26.12 -2.21
C SER A 91 -0.20 27.24 -3.11
N ARG A 92 0.26 28.36 -2.55
CA ARG A 92 0.90 29.44 -3.29
C ARG A 92 2.43 29.29 -3.35
N SER A 93 3.04 28.40 -2.58
CA SER A 93 4.49 28.13 -2.66
C SER A 93 4.83 27.43 -3.99
N PRO A 94 5.76 27.96 -4.80
CA PRO A 94 6.18 27.31 -6.05
C PRO A 94 6.66 25.88 -5.84
N MET A 95 7.44 25.63 -4.77
CA MET A 95 7.96 24.30 -4.44
C MET A 95 6.84 23.32 -4.12
N ALA A 96 5.84 23.73 -3.32
CA ALA A 96 4.70 22.87 -3.00
C ALA A 96 3.88 22.54 -4.24
N ARG A 97 3.64 23.54 -5.11
CA ARG A 97 2.91 23.34 -6.37
C ARG A 97 3.60 22.36 -7.30
N GLN A 98 4.92 22.46 -7.46
CA GLN A 98 5.69 21.55 -8.29
C GLN A 98 5.56 20.10 -7.79
N LYS A 99 5.76 19.88 -6.49
CA LYS A 99 5.62 18.55 -5.87
C LYS A 99 4.22 17.97 -6.01
N LEU A 100 3.19 18.78 -5.75
CA LEU A 100 1.80 18.35 -5.91
C LEU A 100 1.43 18.05 -7.37
N ALA A 101 1.95 18.81 -8.33
CA ALA A 101 1.73 18.55 -9.75
C ALA A 101 2.39 17.24 -10.22
N GLU A 102 3.59 16.96 -9.72
CA GLU A 102 4.27 15.70 -9.97
C GLU A 102 3.47 14.52 -9.39
N MET A 103 3.00 14.62 -8.14
CA MET A 103 2.17 13.58 -7.52
C MET A 103 0.86 13.36 -8.26
N ALA A 104 0.20 14.43 -8.72
CA ALA A 104 -0.99 14.32 -9.55
C ALA A 104 -0.72 13.57 -10.87
N THR A 105 0.47 13.77 -11.46
CA THR A 105 0.89 13.09 -12.69
C THR A 105 1.12 11.60 -12.42
N ASN A 106 1.84 11.27 -11.35
CA ASN A 106 2.08 9.89 -10.95
C ASN A 106 0.77 9.16 -10.68
N ILE A 107 -0.16 9.73 -9.92
CA ILE A 107 -1.46 9.11 -9.63
C ILE A 107 -2.25 8.82 -10.92
N ARG A 108 -2.18 9.70 -11.92
CA ARG A 108 -2.79 9.44 -13.23
C ARG A 108 -2.13 8.28 -13.96
N ALA A 109 -0.79 8.17 -13.91
CA ALA A 109 -0.07 7.05 -14.48
C ALA A 109 -0.41 5.73 -13.76
N MET A 110 -0.42 5.72 -12.42
CA MET A 110 -0.81 4.55 -11.61
C MET A 110 -2.22 4.07 -11.98
N ARG A 111 -3.17 5.02 -12.09
CA ARG A 111 -4.55 4.71 -12.51
C ARG A 111 -4.62 4.14 -13.93
N THR A 112 -3.82 4.67 -14.85
CA THR A 112 -3.77 4.19 -16.25
C THR A 112 -3.22 2.77 -16.32
N LEU A 113 -2.16 2.47 -15.56
CA LEU A 113 -1.61 1.13 -15.45
C LEU A 113 -2.63 0.14 -14.86
N SER A 114 -3.31 0.54 -13.79
CA SER A 114 -4.36 -0.28 -13.17
C SER A 114 -5.50 -0.60 -14.15
N TYR A 115 -6.04 0.39 -14.86
CA TYR A 115 -7.07 0.13 -15.87
C TYR A 115 -6.57 -0.69 -17.06
N ARG A 116 -5.31 -0.51 -17.46
CA ARG A 116 -4.72 -1.33 -18.51
C ARG A 116 -4.63 -2.80 -18.09
N MET A 117 -4.23 -3.09 -16.85
CA MET A 117 -4.22 -4.46 -16.33
C MET A 117 -5.62 -5.04 -16.27
N ALA A 118 -6.60 -4.29 -15.75
CA ALA A 118 -8.00 -4.73 -15.73
C ALA A 118 -8.51 -5.07 -17.13
N TRP A 119 -8.22 -4.21 -18.12
CA TRP A 119 -8.58 -4.49 -19.51
C TRP A 119 -7.87 -5.75 -20.04
N MET A 120 -6.55 -5.88 -19.82
CA MET A 120 -5.79 -7.06 -20.26
C MET A 120 -6.34 -8.35 -19.66
N GLU A 121 -6.74 -8.34 -18.38
CA GLU A 121 -7.38 -9.47 -17.71
C GLU A 121 -8.68 -9.86 -18.40
N THR A 122 -9.57 -8.89 -18.68
CA THR A 122 -10.84 -9.16 -19.39
C THR A 122 -10.66 -9.73 -20.80
N ARG A 123 -9.46 -9.57 -21.37
CA ARG A 123 -9.08 -10.08 -22.69
C ARG A 123 -8.30 -11.39 -22.62
N GLY A 124 -8.06 -11.95 -21.43
CA GLY A 124 -7.26 -13.15 -21.23
C GLY A 124 -5.79 -12.97 -21.63
N LEU A 125 -5.27 -11.74 -21.55
CA LEU A 125 -3.88 -11.44 -21.89
C LEU A 125 -2.96 -11.62 -20.67
N ASP A 126 -1.70 -11.97 -20.93
CA ASP A 126 -0.69 -12.14 -19.88
C ASP A 126 -0.45 -10.83 -19.10
N LEU A 127 -0.62 -10.89 -17.78
CA LEU A 127 -0.44 -9.76 -16.87
C LEU A 127 0.96 -9.69 -16.25
N SER A 128 1.76 -10.74 -16.36
CA SER A 128 2.98 -10.94 -15.54
C SER A 128 3.95 -9.76 -15.61
N HIS A 129 4.24 -9.31 -16.83
CA HIS A 129 5.17 -8.21 -17.07
C HIS A 129 4.61 -6.86 -16.58
N ILE A 130 3.37 -6.54 -16.95
CA ILE A 130 2.76 -5.26 -16.60
C ILE A 130 2.46 -5.14 -15.09
N ALA A 131 2.05 -6.24 -14.44
CA ALA A 131 1.82 -6.27 -13.00
C ALA A 131 3.09 -5.94 -12.23
N SER A 132 4.25 -6.44 -12.67
CA SER A 132 5.54 -6.17 -12.06
C SER A 132 5.96 -4.71 -12.23
N ILE A 133 5.84 -4.16 -13.45
CA ILE A 133 6.12 -2.73 -13.73
C ILE A 133 5.25 -1.84 -12.86
N ALA A 134 3.95 -2.13 -12.82
CA ALA A 134 3.00 -1.29 -12.13
C ALA A 134 3.19 -1.38 -10.61
N ARG A 135 3.59 -2.53 -10.06
CA ARG A 135 3.92 -2.68 -8.64
C ARG A 135 5.08 -1.77 -8.24
N VAL A 136 6.20 -1.83 -8.98
CA VAL A 136 7.37 -0.98 -8.69
C VAL A 136 6.99 0.49 -8.78
N PHE A 137 6.35 0.89 -9.89
CA PHE A 137 5.97 2.28 -10.10
C PHE A 137 5.02 2.82 -9.03
N ASN A 138 4.03 2.02 -8.61
CA ASN A 138 3.06 2.43 -7.60
C ASN A 138 3.69 2.57 -6.22
N VAL A 139 4.50 1.60 -5.79
CA VAL A 139 5.18 1.64 -4.48
C VAL A 139 6.13 2.83 -4.42
N GLU A 140 6.96 3.05 -5.45
CA GLU A 140 7.86 4.21 -5.49
C GLU A 140 7.10 5.54 -5.50
N SER A 141 5.98 5.60 -6.23
CA SER A 141 5.13 6.79 -6.26
C SER A 141 4.47 7.07 -4.91
N TRP A 142 4.07 6.02 -4.19
CA TRP A 142 3.46 6.11 -2.87
C TRP A 142 4.47 6.54 -1.80
N LEU A 143 5.67 5.95 -1.78
CA LEU A 143 6.77 6.38 -0.91
C LEU A 143 7.15 7.85 -1.15
N LYS A 144 7.23 8.26 -2.42
CA LYS A 144 7.49 9.65 -2.80
C LYS A 144 6.36 10.57 -2.33
N PHE A 145 5.10 10.17 -2.48
CA PHE A 145 3.95 10.90 -1.98
C PHE A 145 4.02 11.10 -0.46
N ASN A 146 4.29 10.04 0.30
CA ASN A 146 4.43 10.10 1.75
C ASN A 146 5.54 11.08 2.17
N SER A 147 6.71 11.03 1.51
CA SER A 147 7.80 11.98 1.77
C SER A 147 7.38 13.43 1.49
N VAL A 148 6.69 13.68 0.37
CA VAL A 148 6.16 15.01 0.04
C VAL A 148 5.12 15.47 1.07
N ALA A 149 4.19 14.60 1.46
CA ALA A 149 3.17 14.89 2.46
C ALA A 149 3.81 15.31 3.79
N MET A 150 4.77 14.53 4.30
CA MET A 150 5.50 14.83 5.53
C MET A 150 6.23 16.17 5.47
N GLN A 151 6.86 16.50 4.34
CA GLN A 151 7.52 17.80 4.15
C GLN A 151 6.53 18.97 4.14
N LEU A 152 5.36 18.81 3.51
CA LEU A 152 4.33 19.85 3.49
C LEU A 152 3.74 20.08 4.90
N LEU A 153 3.48 19.00 5.65
CA LEU A 153 3.01 19.06 7.03
C LEU A 153 4.06 19.66 7.98
N GLY A 154 5.35 19.52 7.63
CA GLY A 154 6.46 19.99 8.46
C GLY A 154 6.52 19.23 9.79
N LEU A 155 6.95 19.90 10.87
CA LEU A 155 7.09 19.26 12.19
C LEU A 155 5.79 18.62 12.69
N SER A 156 4.64 19.20 12.35
CA SER A 156 3.33 18.66 12.73
C SER A 156 3.00 17.31 12.08
N GLY A 157 3.70 16.92 11.01
CA GLY A 157 3.56 15.60 10.39
C GLY A 157 4.02 14.45 11.29
N GLN A 158 4.86 14.72 12.30
CA GLN A 158 5.31 13.74 13.29
C GLN A 158 4.27 13.44 14.38
N LEU A 159 3.19 14.21 14.44
CA LEU A 159 2.13 14.01 15.43
C LEU A 159 1.32 12.76 15.08
N ARG A 160 1.13 11.90 16.08
CA ARG A 160 0.35 10.67 15.96
C ARG A 160 -1.14 10.93 16.09
N ARG A 161 -1.95 9.98 15.60
CA ARG A 161 -3.41 10.02 15.76
C ARG A 161 -3.77 10.19 17.24
N GLY A 162 -4.73 11.06 17.52
CA GLY A 162 -5.17 11.38 18.89
C GLY A 162 -4.37 12.48 19.59
N ALA A 163 -3.28 12.98 19.00
CA ALA A 163 -2.60 14.17 19.52
C ALA A 163 -3.40 15.45 19.19
N ASP A 164 -3.28 16.45 20.07
CA ASP A 164 -3.89 17.76 19.85
C ASP A 164 -3.33 18.42 18.58
N ASN A 165 -4.22 19.06 17.82
CA ASN A 165 -3.88 19.78 16.57
C ASN A 165 -3.18 18.92 15.51
N VAL A 166 -3.34 17.59 15.55
CA VAL A 166 -2.77 16.70 14.53
C VAL A 166 -3.35 17.02 13.14
N PRO A 167 -2.52 17.36 12.14
CA PRO A 167 -3.02 17.66 10.81
C PRO A 167 -3.55 16.39 10.14
N LEU A 168 -4.66 16.53 9.40
CA LEU A 168 -5.28 15.43 8.65
C LEU A 168 -5.57 14.20 9.53
N GLY A 169 -5.87 14.41 10.81
CA GLY A 169 -6.16 13.33 11.76
C GLY A 169 -5.01 12.35 12.01
N GLY A 170 -3.77 12.71 11.63
CA GLY A 170 -2.59 11.85 11.73
C GLY A 170 -2.52 10.79 10.63
N ALA A 171 -3.33 10.91 9.57
CA ALA A 171 -3.36 9.94 8.48
C ALA A 171 -2.01 9.84 7.74
N MET A 172 -1.38 10.98 7.44
CA MET A 172 -0.12 11.00 6.67
C MET A 172 1.07 10.44 7.45
N GLY A 173 1.16 10.75 8.75
CA GLY A 173 2.17 10.15 9.62
C GLY A 173 1.99 8.64 9.72
N TRP A 174 0.75 8.16 9.83
CA TRP A 174 0.44 6.74 9.83
C TRP A 174 0.83 6.04 8.51
N HIS A 175 0.52 6.64 7.36
CA HIS A 175 0.95 6.08 6.05
C HIS A 175 2.47 5.99 5.97
N TYR A 176 3.19 7.04 6.39
CA TYR A 176 4.64 7.03 6.43
C TYR A 176 5.22 5.93 7.35
N GLU A 177 4.67 5.75 8.55
CA GLU A 177 5.11 4.71 9.49
C GLU A 177 4.73 3.29 9.02
N PHE A 178 3.64 3.14 8.26
CA PHE A 178 3.21 1.87 7.70
C PHE A 178 4.17 1.38 6.60
N ASP A 179 4.62 2.29 5.74
CA ASP A 179 5.47 1.97 4.57
C ASP A 179 6.99 2.01 4.87
N ALA A 180 7.40 2.31 6.10
CA ALA A 180 8.81 2.40 6.50
C ALA A 180 9.44 1.04 6.90
N ILE A 181 8.84 -0.08 6.48
CA ILE A 181 9.24 -1.46 6.81
C ILE A 181 9.55 -2.24 5.53
#